data_AF-A0A7G1HXG2-F1
#
_entry.id   AF-A0A7G1HXG2-F1
#
_cell.length_a   1.000
_cell.length_b   1.000
_cell.length_c   1.000
_cell.angle_alpha   90.00
_cell.angle_beta   90.00
_cell.angle_gamma   90.00
#
_symmetry.space_group_name_H-M   'P 1'
#
loop_
_entity.id
_entity.type
_entity.pdbx_description
1 polymer ?
#
loop_
_entity_poly.entity_id
_entity_poly.type
_entity_poly.pdbx_seq_one_letter_code
_entity_poly.pdbx_strand_id
1 'polypeptide(L)'
;MKKFWIYNLALSLSLIIVYLIVNYTEKDYSHTIFIAHIILSISVIQLIAESICAIVWMHKQSVNSLIFGISSIFFSVLISLYMWNLVYLNCG
;
A
#
# COMPACT_ATOMS: atom_id res chain seq x y z
N MET A 1 2.63 18.59 -2.73
CA MET A 1 2.29 17.57 -1.71
C MET A 1 0.91 16.96 -1.92
N LYS A 2 -0.20 17.73 -1.98
CA LYS A 2 -1.55 17.15 -2.17
C LYS A 2 -1.67 16.13 -3.32
N LYS A 3 -1.11 16.45 -4.50
CA LYS A 3 -1.12 15.53 -5.66
C LYS A 3 -0.42 14.20 -5.35
N PHE A 4 0.76 14.23 -4.73
CA PHE A 4 1.52 13.05 -4.33
C PHE A 4 0.71 12.12 -3.42
N TRP A 5 0.07 12.68 -2.38
CA TRP A 5 -0.77 11.90 -1.46
C TRP A 5 -1.95 11.23 -2.16
N ILE A 6 -2.60 11.94 -3.08
CA ILE A 6 -3.72 11.38 -3.86
C ILE A 6 -3.24 10.27 -4.79
N TYR A 7 -2.08 10.45 -5.44
CA TYR A 7 -1.51 9.42 -6.32
C TYR A 7 -1.18 8.14 -5.55
N ASN A 8 -0.56 8.26 -4.38
CA ASN A 8 -0.24 7.07 -3.59
C ASN A 8 -1.49 6.39 -3.04
N LEU A 9 -2.49 7.14 -2.59
CA LEU A 9 -3.77 6.57 -2.15
C LEU A 9 -4.45 5.81 -3.31
N ALA A 10 -4.46 6.39 -4.51
CA ALA A 10 -5.03 5.74 -5.70
C ALA A 10 -4.23 4.50 -6.11
N LEU A 11 -2.90 4.53 -5.99
CA LEU A 11 -2.03 3.38 -6.24
C LEU A 11 -2.31 2.25 -5.25
N SER A 12 -2.37 2.55 -3.95
CA SER A 12 -2.70 1.59 -2.90
C SER A 12 -4.06 0.92 -3.13
N LEU A 13 -5.09 1.70 -3.50
CA LEU A 13 -6.40 1.16 -3.88
C LEU A 13 -6.33 0.27 -5.13
N SER A 14 -5.57 0.68 -6.14
CA SER A 14 -5.40 -0.09 -7.38
C SER A 14 -4.71 -1.43 -7.12
N LEU A 15 -3.70 -1.47 -6.26
CA LEU A 15 -3.01 -2.71 -5.86
C LEU A 15 -3.95 -3.68 -5.14
N ILE A 16 -4.83 -3.18 -4.27
CA ILE A 16 -5.87 -4.00 -3.63
C ILE A 16 -6.80 -4.61 -4.69
N ILE A 17 -7.27 -3.81 -5.64
CA ILE A 17 -8.16 -4.29 -6.69
C ILE A 17 -7.49 -5.38 -7.53
N VAL A 18 -6.23 -5.16 -7.95
CA VAL A 18 -5.46 -6.16 -8.69
C VAL A 18 -5.35 -7.46 -7.89
N TYR A 19 -5.02 -7.37 -6.60
CA TYR A 19 -4.97 -8.56 -5.75
C TYR A 19 -6.30 -9.29 -5.68
N LEU A 20 -7.42 -8.57 -5.46
CA LEU A 20 -8.75 -9.17 -5.36
C LEU A 20 -9.16 -9.88 -6.65
N ILE A 21 -8.85 -9.28 -7.81
CA ILE A 21 -9.11 -9.90 -9.11
C ILE A 21 -8.30 -11.19 -9.22
N VAL A 22 -6.98 -11.12 -9.00
CA VAL A 22 -6.09 -12.27 -9.08
C VAL A 22 -6.56 -13.38 -8.14
N ASN A 23 -6.77 -13.09 -6.86
CA ASN A 23 -7.19 -14.07 -5.87
C ASN A 23 -8.58 -14.69 -6.17
N TYR A 24 -9.45 -13.97 -6.88
CA TYR A 24 -10.76 -14.50 -7.30
C TYR A 24 -10.67 -15.35 -8.58
N THR A 25 -9.78 -14.98 -9.51
CA THR A 25 -9.65 -15.65 -10.82
C THR A 25 -8.68 -16.81 -10.82
N GLU A 26 -7.57 -16.70 -10.09
CA GLU A 26 -6.53 -17.70 -9.98
C GLU A 26 -6.95 -18.76 -8.98
N LYS A 27 -6.92 -20.03 -9.41
CA LYS A 27 -7.05 -21.18 -8.50
C LYS A 27 -5.69 -21.67 -8.04
N ASP A 28 -4.59 -21.19 -8.66
CA ASP A 28 -3.24 -21.49 -8.24
C ASP A 28 -2.81 -20.56 -7.11
N TYR A 29 -2.63 -21.18 -5.96
CA TYR A 29 -2.26 -20.51 -4.74
C TYR A 29 -0.82 -19.96 -4.78
N SER A 30 0.07 -20.64 -5.50
CA SER A 30 1.48 -20.22 -5.62
C SER A 30 1.61 -18.90 -6.37
N HIS A 31 0.82 -18.72 -7.44
CA HIS A 31 0.79 -17.49 -8.21
C HIS A 31 0.17 -16.33 -7.41
N THR A 32 -0.87 -16.62 -6.63
CA THR A 32 -1.50 -15.65 -5.73
C THR A 32 -0.53 -15.15 -4.65
N ILE A 33 0.26 -16.06 -4.04
CA ILE A 33 1.31 -15.71 -3.07
C ILE A 33 2.42 -14.88 -3.71
N PHE A 34 2.83 -15.22 -4.93
CA PHE A 34 3.85 -14.46 -5.65
C PHE A 34 3.40 -13.01 -5.90
N ILE A 35 2.15 -12.82 -6.33
CA ILE A 35 1.56 -11.49 -6.54
C ILE A 35 1.42 -10.74 -5.21
N ALA A 36 1.04 -11.42 -4.12
CA ALA A 36 1.01 -10.82 -2.79
C ALA A 36 2.40 -10.29 -2.35
N HIS A 37 3.49 -11.01 -2.64
CA HIS A 37 4.86 -10.54 -2.37
C HIS A 37 5.23 -9.28 -3.16
N ILE A 38 4.84 -9.21 -4.43
CA ILE A 38 5.09 -8.02 -5.26
C ILE A 38 4.35 -6.82 -4.65
N ILE A 39 3.07 -6.99 -4.31
CA ILE A 39 2.25 -5.92 -3.74
C ILE A 39 2.81 -5.47 -2.39
N LEU A 40 3.20 -6.41 -1.53
CA LEU A 40 3.87 -6.12 -0.26
C LEU A 40 5.14 -5.28 -0.46
N SER A 41 5.96 -5.64 -1.45
CA SER A 41 7.19 -4.90 -1.73
C SER A 41 6.90 -3.46 -2.16
N ILE A 42 5.90 -3.27 -3.03
CA ILE A 42 5.48 -1.94 -3.48
C ILE A 42 4.92 -1.12 -2.30
N SER A 43 4.05 -1.72 -1.48
CA SER A 43 3.39 -1.02 -0.37
C SER A 43 4.39 -0.61 0.73
N VAL A 44 5.42 -1.42 0.98
CA VAL A 44 6.52 -1.06 1.90
C VAL A 44 7.34 0.11 1.35
N ILE A 45 7.67 0.11 0.05
CA ILE A 45 8.38 1.23 -0.58
C ILE A 45 7.55 2.52 -0.50
N GLN A 46 6.24 2.44 -0.79
CA GLN A 46 5.32 3.56 -0.64
C GLN A 46 5.33 4.09 0.79
N LEU A 47 5.19 3.21 1.79
CA LEU A 47 5.19 3.59 3.20
C LEU A 47 6.47 4.34 3.61
N ILE A 48 7.63 3.87 3.17
CA ILE A 48 8.92 4.52 3.46
C ILE A 48 8.97 5.90 2.80
N ALA A 49 8.63 5.99 1.51
CA ALA A 49 8.64 7.27 0.78
C ALA A 49 7.67 8.28 1.40
N GLU A 50 6.47 7.84 1.76
CA GLU A 50 5.45 8.65 2.43
C GLU A 50 5.90 9.15 3.79
N SER A 51 6.53 8.27 4.59
CA SER A 51 7.04 8.61 5.91
C SER A 51 8.13 9.67 5.82
N ILE A 52 9.08 9.51 4.89
CA ILE A 52 10.13 10.51 4.64
C ILE A 52 9.51 11.84 4.21
N CYS A 53 8.57 11.81 3.25
CA CYS A 53 7.90 13.02 2.78
C CYS A 53 7.08 13.71 3.88
N ALA A 54 6.44 12.95 4.76
CA ALA A 54 5.71 13.47 5.90
C ALA A 54 6.66 14.19 6.88
N ILE A 55 7.80 13.58 7.21
CA ILE A 55 8.80 14.17 8.13
C ILE A 55 9.39 15.45 7.53
N VAL A 56 9.87 15.41 6.29
CA VAL A 56 10.59 16.53 5.66
C VAL A 56 9.67 17.73 5.42
N TRP A 57 8.41 17.51 5.05
CA TRP A 57 7.50 18.57 4.63
C TRP A 57 6.34 18.85 5.59
N MET A 58 6.33 18.28 6.79
CA MET A 58 5.22 18.43 7.75
C MET A 58 4.83 19.90 8.00
N HIS A 59 5.83 20.76 8.15
CA HIS A 59 5.68 22.20 8.42
C HIS A 59 5.10 23.01 7.25
N LYS A 60 5.05 22.46 6.03
CA LYS A 60 4.56 23.13 4.81
C LYS A 60 3.22 22.59 4.31
N GLN A 61 2.57 21.69 5.06
CA GLN A 61 1.33 21.07 4.62
C GLN A 61 0.09 21.83 5.06
N SER A 62 -0.86 21.98 4.14
CA SER A 62 -2.22 22.40 4.48
C SER A 62 -2.97 21.24 5.16
N VAL A 63 -3.97 21.56 5.99
CA VAL A 63 -4.79 20.57 6.71
C VAL A 63 -5.33 19.47 5.79
N ASN A 64 -5.88 19.85 4.62
CA ASN A 64 -6.36 18.88 3.63
C ASN A 64 -5.24 17.96 3.13
N SER A 65 -4.05 18.50 2.84
CA SER A 65 -2.91 17.70 2.41
C SER A 65 -2.44 16.73 3.51
N LEU A 66 -2.59 17.13 4.77
CA LEU A 66 -2.18 16.35 5.93
C LEU A 66 -3.14 15.17 6.15
N ILE A 67 -4.46 15.40 6.01
CA ILE A 67 -5.48 14.34 6.03
C ILE A 67 -5.23 13.30 4.93
N PHE A 68 -4.96 13.76 3.69
CA PHE A 68 -4.61 12.85 2.59
C PHE A 68 -3.32 12.08 2.88
N GLY A 69 -2.33 12.72 3.49
CA GLY A 69 -1.07 12.06 3.83
C GLY A 69 -1.22 10.97 4.90
N ILE A 70 -1.94 11.28 5.98
CA ILE A 70 -2.26 10.28 7.03
C ILE A 70 -3.05 9.11 6.44
N SER A 71 -4.06 9.40 5.62
CA SER A 71 -4.88 8.37 4.98
C SER A 71 -4.03 7.46 4.09
N SER A 72 -3.14 8.05 3.29
CA SER A 72 -2.24 7.31 2.40
C SER A 72 -1.32 6.37 3.18
N ILE A 73 -0.67 6.88 4.24
CA ILE A 73 0.20 6.08 5.11
C ILE A 73 -0.60 4.94 5.77
N PHE A 74 -1.79 5.23 6.28
CA PHE A 74 -2.65 4.23 6.91
C PHE A 74 -3.00 3.08 5.94
N PHE A 75 -3.39 3.41 4.71
CA PHE A 75 -3.67 2.41 3.67
C PHE A 75 -2.43 1.60 3.29
N SER A 76 -1.27 2.25 3.14
CA SER A 76 0.01 1.58 2.84
C SER A 76 0.38 0.56 3.94
N VAL A 77 0.21 0.92 5.22
CA VAL A 77 0.40 0.00 6.36
C VAL A 77 -0.60 -1.15 6.31
N LEU A 78 -1.88 -0.85 6.12
CA LEU A 78 -2.94 -1.86 6.11
C LEU A 78 -2.74 -2.90 5.01
N ILE A 79 -2.38 -2.47 3.79
CA ILE A 79 -2.07 -3.36 2.67
C ILE A 79 -0.83 -4.19 2.98
N SER A 80 0.23 -3.57 3.50
CA SER A 80 1.47 -4.28 3.83
C SER A 80 1.21 -5.38 4.86
N LEU A 81 0.46 -5.08 5.93
CA LEU A 81 0.10 -6.06 6.95
C LEU A 81 -0.79 -7.18 6.38
N TYR A 82 -1.76 -6.83 5.54
CA TYR A 82 -2.65 -7.80 4.91
C TYR A 82 -1.87 -8.78 4.01
N MET A 83 -1.02 -8.25 3.13
CA MET A 83 -0.18 -9.07 2.24
C MET A 83 0.85 -9.87 3.03
N TRP A 84 1.46 -9.29 4.06
CA TRP A 84 2.38 -10.01 4.94
C TRP A 84 1.68 -11.19 5.60
N ASN A 85 0.48 -10.99 6.14
CA ASN A 85 -0.28 -12.05 6.78
C ASN A 85 -0.61 -13.19 5.80
N LEU A 86 -1.00 -12.86 4.57
CA LEU A 86 -1.23 -13.81 3.51
C LEU A 86 0.03 -14.56 3.08
N VAL A 87 1.18 -13.91 3.03
CA VAL A 87 2.44 -14.56 2.70
C VAL A 87 2.89 -15.48 3.83
N TYR A 88 2.87 -14.99 5.07
CA TYR A 88 3.50 -15.65 6.20
C TYR A 88 2.65 -16.78 6.80
N LEU A 89 1.32 -16.63 6.85
CA LEU A 89 0.43 -17.70 7.35
C LEU A 89 0.27 -18.86 6.37
N ASN A 90 0.56 -18.64 5.09
CA ASN A 90 0.32 -19.61 4.04
C ASN A 90 1.59 -20.28 3.49
N CYS A 91 2.77 -19.75 3.86
CA CYS A 91 4.07 -20.36 3.60
C CYS A 91 4.70 -21.00 4.86
N GLY A 92 4.04 -20.93 6.03
CA GLY A 92 4.41 -21.66 7.25
C GLY A 92 3.63 -22.95 7.38
#